data_AF-D6ZA72-F1
#
_entry.id   AF-D6ZA72-F1
#
_cell.length_a   1.000
_cell.length_b   1.000
_cell.length_c   1.000
_cell.angle_alpha   90.00
_cell.angle_beta   90.00
_cell.angle_gamma   90.00
#
_symmetry.space_group_name_H-M   'P 1'
#
loop_
_entity.id
_entity.type
_entity.pdbx_description
1 polymer ?
#
loop_
_entity_poly.entity_id
_entity_poly.type
_entity_poly.pdbx_seq_one_letter_code
_entity_poly.pdbx_strand_id
1 'polypeptide(L)'
;MREIIEGFLTFQQEIYPKRLELFKKLAAAQSPKALFISCSDSRVVLELLTQQEPGDLFVIRNAGNIVPPYGPEPGGVTATVEYAVAVLQVTDIVVMGHSNCGAMKAIAAGQPLDSLPAVSHWLRYSDAAKAVNQAREYGSDDEKLTALVHDNVVAQISNLKTHPTVALALAEQPLSIGQLETVVGLDSPDGELPVPLRYPVAEVLKGWFAPVSSDAGAPDSVVFVDSSARPKLLAHLAAGGRLVGFGLDLDGGRAAAAQGRRGRSRAVRPGGGFGLMLAPPK
;
A
#
# COMPACT_ATOMS: atom_id res chain seq x y z
N MET A 1 27.06 -9.34 16.71
CA MET A 1 27.06 -8.23 17.70
C MET A 1 28.10 -7.17 17.37
N ARG A 2 29.36 -7.55 17.14
CA ARG A 2 30.41 -6.62 16.69
C ARG A 2 30.01 -5.77 15.48
N GLU A 3 29.50 -6.37 14.40
CA GLU A 3 29.06 -5.65 13.19
C GLU A 3 27.93 -4.63 13.44
N ILE A 4 27.00 -4.95 14.36
CA ILE A 4 25.92 -4.02 14.74
C ILE A 4 26.50 -2.80 15.45
N ILE A 5 27.46 -3.02 16.35
CA ILE A 5 28.15 -1.95 17.08
C ILE A 5 28.97 -1.11 16.10
N GLU A 6 29.73 -1.72 15.20
CA GLU A 6 30.49 -1.03 14.15
C GLU A 6 29.56 -0.18 13.27
N GLY A 7 28.42 -0.73 12.82
CA GLY A 7 27.42 0.01 12.05
C GLY A 7 26.84 1.21 12.81
N PHE A 8 26.57 1.06 14.11
CA PHE A 8 26.13 2.18 14.95
C PHE A 8 27.20 3.27 15.09
N LEU A 9 28.47 2.88 15.25
CA LEU A 9 29.59 3.82 15.30
C LEU A 9 29.75 4.57 13.97
N THR A 10 29.63 3.88 12.83
CA THR A 10 29.61 4.52 11.51
C THR A 10 28.44 5.49 11.37
N PHE A 11 27.24 5.11 11.83
CA PHE A 11 26.10 6.03 11.85
C PHE A 11 26.42 7.30 12.65
N GLN A 12 26.96 7.17 13.85
CA GLN A 12 27.28 8.29 14.73
C GLN A 12 28.38 9.20 14.16
N GLN A 13 29.44 8.61 13.60
CA GLN A 13 30.65 9.34 13.18
C GLN A 13 30.53 9.90 11.77
N GLU A 14 29.78 9.25 10.88
CA GLU A 14 29.76 9.60 9.46
C GLU A 14 28.38 10.03 8.95
N ILE A 15 27.31 9.33 9.31
CA ILE A 15 25.98 9.54 8.72
C ILE A 15 25.25 10.68 9.44
N TYR A 16 25.22 10.66 10.78
CA TYR A 16 24.52 11.65 11.59
C TYR A 16 25.06 13.07 11.36
N PRO A 17 26.38 13.34 11.33
CA PRO A 17 26.88 14.70 11.08
C PRO A 17 26.50 15.24 9.71
N LYS A 18 26.47 14.39 8.67
CA LYS A 18 26.06 14.76 7.30
C LYS A 18 24.57 15.10 7.20
N ARG A 19 23.75 14.62 8.15
CA ARG A 19 22.29 14.79 8.19
C ARG A 19 21.82 15.52 9.46
N LEU A 20 22.70 16.30 10.09
CA LEU A 20 22.44 16.93 11.39
C LEU A 20 21.16 17.77 11.41
N GLU A 21 20.93 18.56 10.36
CA GLU A 21 19.75 19.42 10.28
C GLU A 21 18.44 18.64 10.14
N LEU A 22 18.47 17.44 9.53
CA LEU A 22 17.32 16.54 9.52
C LEU A 22 17.04 16.03 10.94
N PHE A 23 18.04 15.48 11.62
CA PHE A 23 17.84 14.90 12.95
C PHE A 23 17.50 15.95 14.02
N LYS A 24 18.00 17.19 13.91
CA LYS A 24 17.55 18.30 14.78
C LYS A 24 16.05 18.58 14.64
N LYS A 25 15.52 18.55 13.42
CA LYS A 25 14.07 18.72 13.17
C LYS A 25 13.29 17.55 13.77
N LEU A 26 13.74 16.32 13.52
CA LEU A 26 13.08 15.11 14.03
C LEU A 26 13.12 14.99 15.56
N ALA A 27 14.15 15.54 16.22
CA ALA A 27 14.24 15.56 17.68
C ALA A 27 13.18 16.45 18.33
N ALA A 28 12.67 17.46 17.61
CA ALA A 28 11.64 18.36 18.12
C ALA A 28 10.23 17.75 17.98
N ALA A 29 9.94 17.14 16.82
CA ALA A 29 8.66 16.51 16.54
C ALA A 29 8.77 15.51 15.38
N GLN A 30 7.84 14.55 15.36
CA GLN A 30 7.56 13.71 14.20
C GLN A 30 6.19 14.10 13.60
N SER A 31 6.08 14.01 12.28
CA SER A 31 4.82 14.22 11.55
C SER A 31 4.79 13.28 10.34
N PRO A 32 4.74 11.96 10.59
CA PRO A 32 4.76 10.97 9.51
C PRO A 32 3.52 11.10 8.63
N LYS A 33 3.69 10.82 7.34
CA LYS A 33 2.60 10.90 6.36
C LYS A 33 1.65 9.71 6.47
N ALA A 34 2.22 8.54 6.78
CA ALA A 34 1.50 7.28 6.76
C ALA A 34 1.91 6.35 7.91
N LEU A 35 0.95 5.53 8.36
CA LEU A 35 1.21 4.31 9.11
C LEU A 35 1.44 3.16 8.14
N PHE A 36 2.61 2.54 8.18
CA PHE A 36 2.91 1.31 7.46
C PHE A 36 2.90 0.11 8.39
N ILE A 37 2.12 -0.91 8.02
CA ILE A 37 2.04 -2.19 8.73
C ILE A 37 2.67 -3.26 7.83
N SER A 38 3.81 -3.80 8.23
CA SER A 38 4.57 -4.74 7.41
C SER A 38 5.06 -5.95 8.20
N CYS A 39 5.62 -6.92 7.49
CA CYS A 39 6.14 -8.12 8.12
C CYS A 39 7.50 -7.84 8.79
N SER A 40 7.78 -8.51 9.91
CA SER A 40 9.10 -8.53 10.54
C SER A 40 10.18 -9.24 9.72
N ASP A 41 9.83 -9.79 8.55
CA ASP A 41 10.77 -10.42 7.62
C ASP A 41 11.98 -9.51 7.36
N SER A 42 13.19 -10.00 7.65
CA SER A 42 14.43 -9.21 7.58
C SER A 42 14.76 -8.70 6.19
N ARG A 43 14.12 -9.24 5.15
CA ARG A 43 14.30 -8.84 3.75
C ARG A 43 13.39 -7.66 3.37
N VAL A 44 12.39 -7.34 4.19
CA VAL A 44 11.51 -6.18 4.02
C VAL A 44 12.10 -4.98 4.76
N VAL A 45 12.53 -3.96 4.03
CA VAL A 45 13.04 -2.70 4.58
C VAL A 45 12.22 -1.55 3.98
N LEU A 46 11.31 -0.97 4.76
CA LEU A 46 10.28 -0.08 4.25
C LEU A 46 10.84 1.19 3.64
N GLU A 47 11.74 1.86 4.35
CA GLU A 47 12.36 3.12 3.93
C GLU A 47 13.14 2.93 2.62
N LEU A 48 13.79 1.77 2.46
CA LEU A 48 14.46 1.39 1.23
C LEU A 48 13.46 1.10 0.10
N LEU A 49 12.40 0.33 0.36
CA LEU A 49 11.42 -0.04 -0.66
C LEU A 49 10.58 1.16 -1.14
N THR A 50 10.32 2.11 -0.25
CA THR A 50 9.42 3.25 -0.51
C THR A 50 10.18 4.55 -0.75
N GLN A 51 11.52 4.53 -0.66
CA GLN A 51 12.39 5.70 -0.84
C GLN A 51 12.00 6.86 0.09
N GLN A 52 11.65 6.54 1.33
CA GLN A 52 11.26 7.51 2.35
C GLN A 52 12.42 7.80 3.30
N GLU A 53 12.43 9.00 3.86
CA GLU A 53 13.44 9.46 4.81
C GLU A 53 13.00 9.21 6.28
N PRO A 54 13.92 9.23 7.25
CA PRO A 54 13.57 9.16 8.66
C PRO A 54 12.49 10.18 9.04
N GLY A 55 11.42 9.71 9.68
CA GLY A 55 10.29 10.54 10.09
C GLY A 55 9.13 10.62 9.08
N ASP A 56 9.30 10.13 7.85
CA ASP A 56 8.20 10.10 6.86
C ASP A 56 7.16 9.01 7.15
N LEU A 57 7.59 7.88 7.72
CA LEU A 57 6.76 6.71 7.99
C LEU A 57 6.67 6.41 9.49
N PHE A 58 5.47 6.08 9.96
CA PHE A 58 5.25 5.45 11.25
C PHE A 58 5.02 3.96 11.04
N VAL A 59 5.68 3.08 11.78
CA VAL A 59 5.81 1.67 11.36
C VAL A 59 5.40 0.67 12.44
N ILE A 60 4.59 -0.31 12.05
CA ILE A 60 4.36 -1.56 12.79
C ILE A 60 5.00 -2.71 12.01
N ARG A 61 5.82 -3.52 12.67
CA ARG A 61 6.37 -4.76 12.11
C ARG A 61 6.05 -5.96 13.00
N ASN A 62 5.39 -6.97 12.44
CA ASN A 62 5.11 -8.23 13.14
C ASN A 62 5.14 -9.43 12.17
N ALA A 63 5.10 -10.66 12.69
CA ALA A 63 5.06 -11.84 11.83
C ALA A 63 3.75 -11.89 11.03
N GLY A 64 3.84 -11.74 9.71
CA GLY A 64 2.69 -11.83 8.80
C GLY A 64 1.92 -10.53 8.57
N ASN A 65 2.45 -9.36 8.99
CA ASN A 65 1.81 -8.05 8.83
C ASN A 65 0.34 -8.01 9.30
N ILE A 66 0.08 -8.70 10.42
CA ILE A 66 -1.25 -8.98 10.97
C ILE A 66 -1.72 -7.81 11.84
N VAL A 67 -3.00 -7.48 11.71
CA VAL A 67 -3.71 -6.52 12.55
C VAL A 67 -4.85 -7.25 13.25
N PRO A 68 -4.80 -7.45 14.57
CA PRO A 68 -5.94 -7.98 15.31
C PRO A 68 -7.19 -7.10 15.14
N PRO A 69 -8.39 -7.69 15.05
CA PRO A 69 -9.62 -6.90 15.16
C PRO A 69 -9.67 -6.22 16.53
N TYR A 70 -10.40 -5.12 16.61
CA TYR A 70 -10.60 -4.42 17.88
C TYR A 70 -11.33 -5.33 18.87
N GLY A 71 -10.85 -5.33 20.12
CA GLY A 71 -11.31 -6.22 21.16
C GLY A 71 -11.01 -5.67 22.56
N PRO A 72 -11.48 -6.37 23.61
CA PRO A 72 -11.42 -5.89 24.99
C PRO A 72 -10.00 -5.75 25.56
N GLU A 73 -9.04 -6.50 25.00
CA GLU A 73 -7.64 -6.49 25.42
C GLU A 73 -6.77 -5.90 24.30
N PRO A 74 -6.58 -4.57 24.26
CA PRO A 74 -5.81 -3.93 23.20
C PRO A 74 -4.33 -4.29 23.32
N GLY A 75 -3.80 -4.95 22.29
CA GLY A 75 -2.37 -5.24 22.16
C GLY A 75 -1.57 -4.06 21.59
N GLY A 76 -0.26 -4.25 21.45
CA GLY A 76 0.64 -3.22 20.91
C GLY A 76 0.24 -2.70 19.52
N VAL A 77 -0.34 -3.56 18.66
CA VAL A 77 -0.82 -3.14 17.34
C VAL A 77 -2.00 -2.17 17.45
N THR A 78 -3.00 -2.49 18.27
CA THR A 78 -4.17 -1.62 18.54
C THR A 78 -3.74 -0.26 19.08
N ALA A 79 -2.87 -0.25 20.11
CA ALA A 79 -2.37 0.99 20.69
C ALA A 79 -1.57 1.83 19.68
N THR A 80 -0.78 1.20 18.81
CA THR A 80 0.03 1.91 17.81
C THR A 80 -0.84 2.47 16.69
N VAL A 81 -1.88 1.75 16.24
CA VAL A 81 -2.88 2.24 15.29
C VAL A 81 -3.61 3.45 15.87
N GLU A 82 -4.06 3.36 17.13
CA GLU A 82 -4.71 4.47 17.82
C GLU A 82 -3.81 5.70 17.89
N TYR A 83 -2.55 5.53 18.29
CA TYR A 83 -1.60 6.63 18.36
C TYR A 83 -1.34 7.28 16.99
N ALA A 84 -1.16 6.46 15.94
CA ALA A 84 -0.93 6.96 14.60
C ALA A 84 -2.09 7.84 14.10
N VAL A 85 -3.33 7.39 14.30
CA VAL A 85 -4.52 8.08 13.79
C VAL A 85 -4.92 9.24 14.68
N ALA A 86 -5.01 9.05 15.99
CA ALA A 86 -5.55 10.05 16.90
C ALA A 86 -4.53 11.11 17.34
N VAL A 87 -3.24 10.73 17.46
CA VAL A 87 -2.19 11.63 17.96
C VAL A 87 -1.34 12.17 16.82
N LEU A 88 -0.84 11.29 15.96
CA LEU A 88 0.02 11.70 14.83
C LEU A 88 -0.77 12.18 13.61
N GLN A 89 -2.09 11.93 13.58
CA GLN A 89 -2.99 12.37 12.52
C GLN A 89 -2.50 11.95 11.11
N VAL A 90 -1.98 10.73 11.00
CA VAL A 90 -1.58 10.19 9.69
C VAL A 90 -2.79 10.18 8.75
N THR A 91 -2.56 10.53 7.49
CA THR A 91 -3.62 10.53 6.47
C THR A 91 -3.75 9.19 5.77
N ASP A 92 -2.74 8.33 5.88
CA ASP A 92 -2.70 7.07 5.15
C ASP A 92 -2.33 5.91 6.07
N ILE A 93 -3.02 4.79 5.94
CA ILE A 93 -2.61 3.50 6.51
C ILE A 93 -2.35 2.52 5.38
N VAL A 94 -1.17 1.92 5.35
CA VAL A 94 -0.77 0.93 4.33
C VAL A 94 -0.51 -0.40 5.00
N VAL A 95 -1.26 -1.43 4.62
CA VAL A 95 -0.92 -2.82 4.96
C VAL A 95 -0.10 -3.41 3.83
N MET A 96 1.15 -3.79 4.14
CA MET A 96 2.11 -4.34 3.19
C MET A 96 2.25 -5.85 3.34
N GLY A 97 1.70 -6.59 2.37
CA GLY A 97 1.98 -8.02 2.18
C GLY A 97 3.29 -8.25 1.43
N HIS A 98 3.86 -9.44 1.57
CA HIS A 98 5.05 -9.81 0.80
C HIS A 98 5.09 -11.28 0.38
N SER A 99 5.74 -11.54 -0.76
CA SER A 99 5.99 -12.90 -1.24
C SER A 99 6.81 -13.73 -0.25
N ASN A 100 6.66 -15.05 -0.32
CA ASN A 100 7.43 -16.00 0.47
C ASN A 100 7.38 -15.71 1.99
N CYS A 101 6.26 -15.19 2.49
CA CYS A 101 6.05 -14.90 3.91
C CYS A 101 6.02 -16.18 4.75
N GLY A 102 6.92 -16.28 5.73
CA GLY A 102 6.99 -17.46 6.62
C GLY A 102 5.71 -17.72 7.41
N ALA A 103 5.05 -16.66 7.89
CA ALA A 103 3.77 -16.77 8.59
C ALA A 103 2.67 -17.35 7.68
N MET A 104 2.57 -16.84 6.44
CA MET A 104 1.58 -17.33 5.48
C MET A 104 1.90 -18.75 5.00
N LYS A 105 3.18 -19.12 4.86
CA LYS A 105 3.61 -20.51 4.60
C LYS A 105 3.14 -21.45 5.72
N ALA A 106 3.32 -21.06 6.98
CA ALA A 106 2.87 -21.87 8.12
C ALA A 106 1.35 -22.09 8.10
N ILE A 107 0.57 -21.04 7.80
CA ILE A 107 -0.89 -21.12 7.66
C ILE A 107 -1.29 -22.01 6.48
N ALA A 108 -0.70 -21.80 5.30
CA ALA A 108 -1.03 -22.53 4.07
C ALA A 108 -0.77 -24.04 4.21
N ALA A 109 0.36 -24.40 4.82
CA ALA A 109 0.76 -25.79 5.04
C ALA A 109 0.10 -26.43 6.28
N GLY A 110 -0.67 -25.66 7.07
CA GLY A 110 -1.27 -26.17 8.32
C GLY A 110 -0.22 -26.69 9.29
N GLN A 111 0.92 -26.00 9.41
CA GLN A 111 2.04 -26.47 10.23
C GLN A 111 1.61 -26.63 11.70
N PRO A 112 2.02 -27.72 12.38
CA PRO A 112 1.82 -27.85 13.82
C PRO A 112 2.68 -26.81 14.54
N LEU A 113 2.04 -25.97 15.37
CA LEU A 113 2.67 -24.87 16.11
C LEU A 113 2.60 -25.09 17.63
N ASP A 114 2.50 -26.34 18.08
CA ASP A 114 2.31 -26.71 19.49
C ASP A 114 3.46 -26.19 20.39
N SER A 115 4.68 -26.11 19.86
CA SER A 115 5.84 -25.55 20.54
C SER A 115 5.92 -24.02 20.51
N LEU A 116 5.01 -23.36 19.78
CA LEU A 116 4.98 -21.92 19.57
C LEU A 116 3.59 -21.34 19.89
N PRO A 117 3.08 -21.47 21.13
CA PRO A 117 1.70 -21.11 21.48
C PRO A 117 1.36 -19.64 21.21
N ALA A 118 2.31 -18.72 21.42
CA ALA A 118 2.13 -17.30 21.09
C ALA A 118 1.97 -17.08 19.57
N VAL A 119 2.76 -17.78 18.74
CA VAL A 119 2.67 -17.69 17.28
C VAL A 119 1.38 -18.35 16.80
N SER A 120 1.05 -19.53 17.33
CA SER A 120 -0.20 -20.23 17.03
C SER A 120 -1.41 -19.32 17.30
N HIS A 121 -1.46 -18.69 18.47
CA HIS A 121 -2.51 -17.73 18.80
C HIS A 121 -2.51 -16.52 17.88
N TRP A 122 -1.33 -15.95 17.59
CA TRP A 122 -1.17 -14.79 16.72
C TRP A 122 -1.69 -15.02 15.30
N LEU A 123 -1.38 -16.17 14.70
CA LEU A 123 -1.78 -16.48 13.32
C LEU A 123 -3.29 -16.69 13.15
N ARG A 124 -4.05 -16.89 14.24
CA ARG A 124 -5.51 -16.99 14.18
C ARG A 124 -6.19 -15.70 13.71
N TYR A 125 -5.53 -14.54 13.86
CA TYR A 125 -6.05 -13.29 13.30
C TYR A 125 -6.07 -13.27 11.76
N SER A 126 -5.48 -14.28 11.11
CA SER A 126 -5.57 -14.54 9.67
C SER A 126 -6.53 -15.68 9.30
N ASP A 127 -7.33 -16.21 10.24
CA ASP A 127 -8.25 -17.33 9.98
C ASP A 127 -9.30 -16.96 8.90
N ALA A 128 -9.74 -15.71 8.85
CA ALA A 128 -10.65 -15.23 7.79
C ALA A 128 -10.01 -15.34 6.40
N ALA A 129 -8.75 -14.91 6.26
CA ALA A 129 -7.99 -15.04 5.02
C ALA A 129 -7.78 -16.50 4.64
N LYS A 130 -7.43 -17.35 5.62
CA LYS A 130 -7.29 -18.79 5.43
C LYS A 130 -8.58 -19.42 4.91
N ALA A 131 -9.73 -19.10 5.50
CA ALA A 131 -11.02 -19.65 5.09
C ALA A 131 -11.39 -19.24 3.65
N VAL A 132 -11.21 -17.97 3.29
CA VAL A 132 -11.44 -17.47 1.92
C VAL A 132 -10.50 -18.15 0.92
N ASN A 133 -9.23 -18.31 1.28
CA ASN A 133 -8.25 -19.00 0.45
C ASN A 133 -8.64 -20.47 0.22
N GLN A 134 -9.00 -21.20 1.28
CA GLN A 134 -9.38 -22.61 1.20
C GLN A 134 -10.65 -22.89 0.38
N ALA A 135 -11.50 -21.89 0.17
CA ALA A 135 -12.71 -22.01 -0.64
C ALA A 135 -12.44 -21.95 -2.16
N ARG A 136 -11.19 -21.70 -2.59
CA ARG A 136 -10.80 -21.60 -4.00
C ARG A 136 -9.87 -22.75 -4.41
N GLU A 137 -9.92 -23.10 -5.69
CA GLU A 137 -8.96 -24.02 -6.31
C GLU A 137 -7.78 -23.26 -6.91
N TYR A 138 -6.60 -23.88 -6.89
CA TYR A 138 -5.34 -23.29 -7.39
C TYR A 138 -4.58 -24.31 -8.23
N GLY A 139 -3.83 -23.83 -9.23
CA GLY A 139 -3.00 -24.68 -10.07
C GLY A 139 -1.71 -25.14 -9.39
N SER A 140 -1.26 -24.45 -8.34
CA SER A 140 -0.07 -24.81 -7.56
C SER A 140 -0.10 -24.27 -6.12
N ASP A 141 0.77 -24.83 -5.27
CA ASP A 141 0.96 -24.34 -3.89
C ASP A 141 1.53 -22.90 -3.85
N ASP A 142 2.37 -22.53 -4.83
CA ASP A 142 2.91 -21.18 -4.94
C ASP A 142 1.83 -20.17 -5.31
N GLU A 143 0.91 -20.54 -6.21
CA GLU A 143 -0.25 -19.72 -6.55
C GLU A 143 -1.17 -19.55 -5.33
N LYS A 144 -1.45 -20.64 -4.62
CA LYS A 144 -2.23 -20.65 -3.38
C LYS A 144 -1.62 -19.77 -2.29
N LEU A 145 -0.31 -19.89 -2.06
CA LEU A 145 0.42 -19.07 -1.10
C LEU A 145 0.38 -17.59 -1.47
N THR A 146 0.57 -17.28 -2.76
CA THR A 146 0.52 -15.89 -3.23
C THR A 146 -0.88 -15.31 -3.05
N ALA A 147 -1.93 -16.08 -3.34
CA ALA A 147 -3.30 -15.67 -3.04
C ALA A 147 -3.54 -15.48 -1.54
N LEU A 148 -2.98 -16.34 -0.68
CA LEU A 148 -3.15 -16.25 0.77
C LEU A 148 -2.49 -14.99 1.34
N VAL A 149 -1.32 -14.61 0.84
CA VAL A 149 -0.66 -13.33 1.19
C VAL A 149 -1.62 -12.17 0.89
N HIS A 150 -2.26 -12.19 -0.27
CA HIS A 150 -3.22 -11.17 -0.67
C HIS A 150 -4.47 -11.16 0.23
N ASP A 151 -5.10 -12.31 0.43
CA ASP A 151 -6.28 -12.42 1.29
C ASP A 151 -5.99 -11.97 2.72
N ASN A 152 -4.78 -12.23 3.20
CA ASN A 152 -4.34 -11.79 4.51
C ASN A 152 -4.35 -10.27 4.60
N VAL A 153 -3.80 -9.56 3.60
CA VAL A 153 -3.82 -8.10 3.58
C VAL A 153 -5.26 -7.56 3.58
N VAL A 154 -6.15 -8.14 2.78
CA VAL A 154 -7.57 -7.75 2.73
C VAL A 154 -8.26 -7.99 4.08
N ALA A 155 -8.00 -9.12 4.74
CA ALA A 155 -8.51 -9.41 6.07
C ALA A 155 -7.99 -8.41 7.12
N GLN A 156 -6.71 -8.03 7.06
CA GLN A 156 -6.12 -7.07 7.99
C GLN A 156 -6.67 -5.65 7.79
N ILE A 157 -6.95 -5.24 6.54
CA ILE A 157 -7.66 -3.99 6.25
C ILE A 157 -9.08 -4.03 6.82
N SER A 158 -9.74 -5.17 6.75
CA SER A 158 -11.06 -5.34 7.36
C SER A 158 -10.99 -5.24 8.89
N ASN A 159 -9.97 -5.85 9.51
CA ASN A 159 -9.72 -5.73 10.94
C ASN A 159 -9.43 -4.29 11.35
N LEU A 160 -8.60 -3.54 10.60
CA LEU A 160 -8.32 -2.11 10.85
C LEU A 160 -9.61 -1.29 10.97
N LYS A 161 -10.58 -1.53 10.10
CA LYS A 161 -11.87 -0.82 10.11
C LYS A 161 -12.72 -1.08 11.35
N THR A 162 -12.39 -2.08 12.15
CA THR A 162 -13.05 -2.33 13.44
C THR A 162 -12.51 -1.46 14.58
N HIS A 163 -11.35 -0.81 14.41
CA HIS A 163 -10.76 0.06 15.42
C HIS A 163 -11.52 1.39 15.49
N PRO A 164 -12.01 1.83 16.67
CA PRO A 164 -12.86 3.01 16.78
C PRO A 164 -12.23 4.29 16.20
N THR A 165 -10.94 4.52 16.42
CA THR A 165 -10.24 5.71 15.89
C THR A 165 -10.13 5.68 14.37
N VAL A 166 -9.90 4.50 13.79
CA VAL A 166 -9.88 4.32 12.33
C VAL A 166 -11.28 4.51 11.75
N ALA A 167 -12.30 3.90 12.35
CA ALA A 167 -13.68 4.02 11.90
C ALA A 167 -14.16 5.48 11.94
N LEU A 168 -13.83 6.21 13.01
CA LEU A 168 -14.13 7.63 13.15
C LEU A 168 -13.40 8.47 12.10
N ALA A 169 -12.10 8.25 11.94
CA ALA A 169 -11.29 8.98 10.96
C ALA A 169 -11.74 8.73 9.52
N LEU A 170 -12.17 7.51 9.17
CA LEU A 170 -12.76 7.23 7.85
C LEU A 170 -14.09 7.97 7.60
N ALA A 171 -14.83 8.29 8.67
CA ALA A 171 -16.10 9.00 8.57
C ALA A 171 -15.94 10.53 8.56
N GLU A 172 -14.94 11.06 9.27
CA GLU A 172 -14.84 12.49 9.58
C GLU A 172 -13.55 13.17 9.09
N GLN A 173 -12.50 12.40 8.75
CA GLN A 173 -11.18 12.90 8.39
C GLN A 173 -10.77 12.41 6.99
N PRO A 174 -9.78 13.04 6.32
CA PRO A 174 -9.23 12.54 5.07
C PRO A 174 -8.27 11.37 5.34
N LEU A 175 -8.76 10.29 5.97
CA LEU A 175 -8.00 9.06 6.16
C LEU A 175 -8.24 8.10 5.00
N SER A 176 -7.16 7.67 4.35
CA SER A 176 -7.13 6.61 3.33
C SER A 176 -6.55 5.32 3.90
N ILE A 177 -7.11 4.17 3.49
CA ILE A 177 -6.52 2.86 3.78
C ILE A 177 -6.14 2.19 2.48
N GLY A 178 -4.85 1.99 2.33
CA GLY A 178 -4.19 1.40 1.18
C GLY A 178 -3.72 -0.03 1.40
N GLN A 179 -3.59 -0.74 0.29
CA GLN A 179 -2.93 -2.03 0.19
C GLN A 179 -1.67 -1.88 -0.65
N LEU A 180 -0.55 -2.43 -0.18
CA LEU A 180 0.66 -2.59 -0.98
C LEU A 180 1.12 -4.04 -0.89
N GLU A 181 1.54 -4.59 -2.02
CA GLU A 181 2.13 -5.93 -2.07
C GLU A 181 3.43 -5.85 -2.83
N THR A 182 4.45 -6.47 -2.27
CA THR A 182 5.76 -6.54 -2.90
C THR A 182 6.21 -7.98 -2.99
N VAL A 183 6.89 -8.34 -4.08
CA VAL A 183 7.68 -9.57 -4.08
C VAL A 183 9.03 -9.20 -3.49
N VAL A 184 9.31 -9.78 -2.33
CA VAL A 184 10.63 -9.74 -1.73
C VAL A 184 11.50 -10.70 -2.53
N GLY A 185 11.99 -10.21 -3.67
CA GLY A 185 12.86 -10.92 -4.57
C GLY A 185 14.25 -11.07 -3.97
N LEU A 186 14.47 -12.14 -3.20
CA LEU A 186 15.76 -12.84 -3.20
C LEU A 186 15.74 -14.08 -4.11
N ASP A 187 14.57 -14.42 -4.66
CA ASP A 187 14.37 -15.59 -5.51
C ASP A 187 14.01 -15.22 -6.96
N SER A 188 14.50 -14.06 -7.45
CA SER A 188 14.45 -13.72 -8.87
C SER A 188 15.71 -14.29 -9.54
N PRO A 189 15.65 -15.41 -10.29
CA PRO A 189 16.82 -15.94 -10.99
C PRO A 189 17.45 -14.94 -11.97
N ASP A 190 16.69 -13.92 -12.40
CA ASP A 190 17.10 -13.00 -13.48
C ASP A 190 17.37 -11.56 -12.99
N GLY A 191 17.34 -11.29 -11.68
CA GLY A 191 17.69 -9.97 -11.13
C GLY A 191 16.69 -8.84 -11.44
N GLU A 192 15.59 -9.12 -12.13
CA GLU A 192 14.46 -8.19 -12.24
C GLU A 192 13.66 -8.17 -10.92
N LEU A 193 13.27 -6.98 -10.45
CA LEU A 193 12.30 -6.84 -9.37
C LEU A 193 11.04 -7.61 -9.77
N PRO A 194 10.71 -8.74 -9.10
CA PRO A 194 9.61 -9.54 -9.59
C PRO A 194 8.32 -8.79 -9.27
N VAL A 195 7.50 -8.69 -10.29
CA VAL A 195 6.08 -8.37 -10.24
C VAL A 195 5.78 -6.86 -10.26
N PRO A 196 5.17 -6.35 -11.36
CA PRO A 196 4.51 -5.05 -11.36
C PRO A 196 3.45 -5.07 -10.26
N LEU A 197 3.09 -3.92 -9.67
CA LEU A 197 1.93 -3.81 -8.78
C LEU A 197 0.82 -4.74 -9.32
N ARG A 198 0.48 -5.83 -8.59
CA ARG A 198 -0.50 -6.83 -9.07
C ARG A 198 -1.86 -6.19 -9.34
N TYR A 199 -2.04 -5.03 -8.71
CA TYR A 199 -3.03 -4.02 -8.96
C TYR A 199 -2.45 -2.98 -9.92
N PRO A 200 -3.06 -2.66 -11.08
CA PRO A 200 -2.67 -1.45 -11.80
C PRO A 200 -2.58 -0.32 -10.79
N VAL A 201 -1.61 0.59 -10.91
CA VAL A 201 -1.45 1.76 -10.00
C VAL A 201 -2.82 2.34 -9.62
N ALA A 202 -3.75 2.38 -10.58
CA ALA A 202 -5.16 2.70 -10.40
C ALA A 202 -5.90 1.98 -9.23
N GLU A 203 -5.75 0.67 -9.02
CA GLU A 203 -6.41 -0.08 -7.92
C GLU A 203 -5.74 0.15 -6.56
N VAL A 204 -4.41 0.33 -6.52
CA VAL A 204 -3.71 0.81 -5.32
C VAL A 204 -4.17 2.23 -4.96
N LEU A 205 -4.36 3.07 -5.98
CA LEU A 205 -4.87 4.44 -5.81
C LEU A 205 -6.39 4.50 -5.55
N LYS A 206 -7.20 3.50 -5.95
CA LYS A 206 -8.64 3.43 -5.65
C LYS A 206 -8.92 3.40 -4.14
N GLY A 207 -8.01 2.82 -3.35
CA GLY A 207 -8.09 2.85 -1.88
C GLY A 207 -7.57 4.14 -1.24
N TRP A 208 -6.83 4.96 -2.01
CA TRP A 208 -6.20 6.20 -1.54
C TRP A 208 -6.98 7.47 -1.89
N PHE A 209 -7.92 7.40 -2.84
CA PHE A 209 -8.71 8.55 -3.28
C PHE A 209 -10.21 8.23 -3.30
N ALA A 210 -11.01 9.08 -2.64
CA ALA A 210 -12.46 9.05 -2.75
C ALA A 210 -12.91 9.26 -4.21
N PRO A 211 -14.01 8.64 -4.67
CA PRO A 211 -14.56 8.92 -5.99
C PRO A 211 -14.91 10.41 -6.09
N VAL A 212 -14.42 11.06 -7.15
CA VAL A 212 -14.79 12.45 -7.46
C VAL A 212 -16.28 12.45 -7.79
N SER A 213 -17.08 13.19 -7.02
CA SER A 213 -18.51 13.39 -7.29
C SER A 213 -18.69 13.94 -8.71
N SER A 214 -19.74 13.48 -9.40
CA SER A 214 -20.08 13.84 -10.79
C SER A 214 -20.26 15.35 -11.07
N ASP A 215 -20.24 16.19 -10.03
CA ASP A 215 -20.43 17.64 -10.10
C ASP A 215 -19.11 18.43 -10.20
N ALA A 216 -17.96 17.78 -10.13
CA ALA A 216 -16.69 18.42 -10.48
C ALA A 216 -16.59 18.50 -12.01
N GLY A 217 -16.75 19.71 -12.55
CA GLY A 217 -16.77 19.98 -14.00
C GLY A 217 -15.71 19.22 -14.81
N ALA A 218 -16.07 18.90 -16.06
CA ALA A 218 -15.29 18.04 -16.94
C ALA A 218 -13.81 18.47 -17.01
N PRO A 219 -12.85 17.55 -16.84
CA PRO A 219 -11.43 17.87 -16.91
C PRO A 219 -11.01 18.28 -18.33
N ASP A 220 -10.08 19.24 -18.42
CA ASP A 220 -9.55 19.72 -19.70
C ASP A 220 -8.71 18.66 -20.44
N SER A 221 -8.24 17.60 -19.76
CA SER A 221 -7.57 16.46 -20.40
C SER A 221 -7.71 15.15 -19.62
N VAL A 222 -7.91 14.06 -20.37
CA VAL A 222 -7.96 12.68 -19.86
C VAL A 222 -6.81 11.90 -20.51
N VAL A 223 -5.91 11.35 -19.70
CA VAL A 223 -4.79 10.52 -20.15
C VAL A 223 -5.08 9.05 -19.86
N PHE A 224 -5.24 8.26 -20.90
CA PHE A 224 -5.45 6.82 -20.78
C PHE A 224 -4.17 6.11 -20.34
N VAL A 225 -4.26 5.27 -19.31
CA VAL A 225 -3.08 4.60 -18.74
C VAL A 225 -2.98 3.18 -19.27
N ASP A 226 -2.08 2.98 -20.24
CA ASP A 226 -1.45 1.70 -20.53
C ASP A 226 0.07 1.80 -20.26
N SER A 227 0.83 0.72 -20.49
CA SER A 227 2.28 0.69 -20.26
C SER A 227 3.06 1.75 -21.05
N SER A 228 2.50 2.31 -22.13
CA SER A 228 3.09 3.41 -22.91
C SER A 228 2.84 4.80 -22.31
N ALA A 229 1.97 4.92 -21.30
CA ALA A 229 1.60 6.19 -20.66
C ALA A 229 2.54 6.60 -19.51
N ARG A 230 3.34 5.68 -18.98
CA ARG A 230 4.26 5.91 -17.84
C ARG A 230 5.22 7.10 -18.07
N PRO A 231 5.89 7.25 -19.23
CA PRO A 231 6.79 8.38 -19.45
C PRO A 231 6.05 9.72 -19.46
N LYS A 232 4.82 9.75 -19.98
CA LYS A 232 4.01 10.97 -20.08
C LYS A 232 3.47 11.40 -18.72
N LEU A 233 3.05 10.45 -17.89
CA LEU A 233 2.60 10.73 -16.51
C LEU A 233 3.77 11.23 -15.65
N LEU A 234 4.94 10.59 -15.74
CA LEU A 234 6.13 11.03 -15.03
C LEU A 234 6.57 12.43 -15.47
N ALA A 235 6.53 12.73 -16.77
CA ALA A 235 6.82 14.07 -17.28
C ALA A 235 5.82 15.13 -16.77
N HIS A 236 4.54 14.80 -16.69
CA HIS A 236 3.49 15.70 -16.19
C HIS A 236 3.65 16.02 -14.70
N LEU A 237 3.90 14.99 -13.88
CA LEU A 237 4.16 15.17 -12.45
C LEU A 237 5.46 15.94 -12.20
N ALA A 238 6.51 15.65 -12.98
CA ALA A 238 7.77 16.39 -12.92
C ALA A 238 7.62 17.87 -13.32
N ALA A 239 6.66 18.19 -14.20
CA ALA A 239 6.32 19.55 -14.57
C ALA A 239 5.45 20.29 -13.53
N GLY A 240 5.13 19.67 -12.39
CA GLY A 240 4.28 20.26 -11.34
C GLY A 240 2.77 20.11 -11.60
N GLY A 241 2.39 19.33 -12.60
CA GLY A 241 1.00 18.99 -12.86
C GLY A 241 0.45 18.06 -11.77
N ARG A 242 -0.86 18.15 -11.50
CA ARG A 242 -1.51 17.37 -10.43
C ARG A 242 -2.51 16.40 -11.01
N LEU A 243 -2.59 15.22 -10.40
CA LEU A 243 -3.67 14.27 -10.66
C LEU A 243 -4.91 14.73 -9.89
N VAL A 244 -6.03 14.93 -10.59
CA VAL A 244 -7.26 15.50 -10.00
C VAL A 244 -8.46 14.55 -10.04
N GLY A 245 -8.32 13.38 -10.66
CA GLY A 245 -9.36 12.36 -10.66
C GLY A 245 -9.06 11.18 -11.58
N PHE A 246 -9.98 10.22 -11.60
CA PHE A 246 -9.97 9.09 -12.53
C PHE A 246 -11.35 8.92 -13.16
N GLY A 247 -11.37 8.51 -14.42
CA GLY A 247 -12.59 8.18 -15.15
C GLY A 247 -12.55 6.73 -15.65
N LEU A 248 -13.66 6.02 -15.46
CA LEU A 248 -13.92 4.72 -16.09
C LEU A 248 -14.80 4.97 -17.32
N ASP A 249 -14.32 4.59 -18.51
CA ASP A 249 -15.20 4.48 -19.68
C ASP A 249 -15.92 3.13 -19.60
N LEU A 250 -17.09 3.11 -18.92
CA LEU A 250 -17.87 1.90 -18.67
C LEU A 250 -18.72 1.48 -19.87
N ASP A 251 -19.05 2.41 -20.76
CA ASP A 251 -19.90 2.15 -21.92
C ASP A 251 -19.08 2.32 -23.19
N GLY A 252 -18.56 1.20 -23.70
CA GLY A 252 -17.95 1.13 -25.02
C GLY A 252 -18.84 1.79 -26.08
N GLY A 253 -18.56 3.06 -26.36
CA GLY A 253 -19.27 3.88 -27.33
C GLY A 253 -20.60 4.49 -26.85
N ARG A 254 -20.53 5.67 -26.22
CA ARG A 254 -21.38 6.84 -26.58
C ARG A 254 -20.84 8.10 -25.92
N ALA A 255 -19.94 8.79 -26.62
CA ALA A 255 -19.72 10.21 -26.38
C ALA A 255 -21.05 10.94 -26.66
N ALA A 256 -21.75 11.37 -25.61
CA ALA A 256 -22.80 12.37 -25.73
C ALA A 256 -22.16 13.64 -26.30
N ALA A 257 -22.70 14.09 -27.44
CA ALA A 257 -22.16 15.17 -28.23
C ALA A 257 -22.26 16.52 -27.51
N ALA A 258 -21.12 17.21 -27.33
CA ALA A 258 -21.07 18.66 -27.34
C ALA A 258 -20.50 19.08 -28.71
N GLN A 259 -21.37 19.59 -29.57
CA GLN A 259 -21.02 20.07 -30.91
C GLN A 259 -20.11 21.31 -30.83
N GLY A 260 -18.94 21.26 -31.48
CA GLY A 260 -18.01 22.40 -31.56
C GLY A 260 -16.90 22.22 -32.59
N ARG A 261 -17.26 22.32 -33.89
CA ARG A 261 -16.45 22.61 -35.10
C ARG A 261 -15.00 22.10 -35.27
N ARG A 262 -14.89 21.24 -36.30
CA ARG A 262 -13.81 21.01 -37.30
C ARG A 262 -12.60 20.13 -36.90
N GLY A 263 -12.55 18.94 -37.55
CA GLY A 263 -11.31 18.32 -38.02
C GLY A 263 -11.05 16.88 -37.54
N ARG A 264 -11.21 15.91 -38.47
CA ARG A 264 -10.66 14.53 -38.55
C ARG A 264 -9.82 14.04 -37.34
N SER A 265 -10.05 12.87 -36.75
CA SER A 265 -10.03 11.53 -37.37
C SER A 265 -10.54 10.49 -36.36
N ARG A 266 -11.30 9.50 -36.83
CA ARG A 266 -11.76 8.36 -36.04
C ARG A 266 -10.57 7.44 -35.74
N ALA A 267 -10.16 7.33 -34.49
CA ALA A 267 -9.45 6.16 -33.99
C ALA A 267 -10.47 5.30 -33.24
N VAL A 268 -10.86 4.19 -33.84
CA VAL A 268 -11.57 3.11 -33.13
C VAL A 268 -10.51 2.38 -32.29
N ARG A 269 -10.68 2.31 -30.98
CA ARG A 269 -9.85 1.47 -30.09
C ARG A 269 -10.71 0.40 -29.42
N PRO A 270 -10.16 -0.81 -29.19
CA PRO A 270 -10.89 -1.91 -28.60
C PRO A 270 -10.88 -1.81 -27.07
N GLY A 271 -12.03 -2.04 -26.43
CA GLY A 271 -12.16 -2.37 -25.00
C GLY A 271 -12.10 -1.17 -24.04
N GLY A 272 -12.97 -1.19 -23.02
CA GLY A 272 -13.06 -0.16 -21.98
C GLY A 272 -11.69 0.14 -21.35
N GLY A 273 -11.30 1.41 -21.40
CA GLY A 273 -10.00 1.90 -20.95
C GLY A 273 -10.12 2.87 -19.77
N PHE A 274 -9.13 2.81 -18.87
CA PHE A 274 -9.01 3.71 -17.72
C PHE A 274 -8.34 5.03 -18.12
N GLY A 275 -8.93 6.16 -17.71
CA GLY A 275 -8.37 7.51 -17.90
C GLY A 275 -8.02 8.19 -16.58
N LEU A 276 -6.83 8.78 -16.49
CA LEU A 276 -6.44 9.73 -15.43
C LEU A 276 -6.82 11.15 -15.86
N MET A 277 -7.43 11.91 -14.95
CA MET A 277 -7.74 13.32 -15.16
C MET A 277 -6.59 14.17 -14.63
N LEU A 278 -5.99 14.97 -15.51
CA LEU A 278 -4.82 15.78 -15.17
C LEU A 278 -5.18 17.27 -15.17
N ALA A 279 -4.78 17.96 -14.12
CA ALA A 279 -4.76 19.43 -14.10
C ALA A 279 -3.36 19.94 -14.47
N PRO A 280 -3.26 21.05 -15.22
CA PRO A 280 -1.99 21.65 -15.55
C PRO A 280 -1.26 22.13 -14.28
N PRO A 281 0.08 22.30 -14.36
CA PRO A 281 0.83 23.00 -13.33
C PRO A 281 0.26 24.41 -13.14
N LYS A 282 0.28 24.92 -11.91
CA LYS A 282 0.01 26.34 -11.67
C LYS A 282 1.18 27.19 -12.17
#